data_AF-A0A9D7PBN7-F1
#
_entry.id   AF-A0A9D7PBN7-F1
#
_cell.length_a   1.000
_cell.length_b   1.000
_cell.length_c   1.000
_cell.angle_alpha   90.00
_cell.angle_beta   90.00
_cell.angle_gamma   90.00
#
_symmetry.space_group_name_H-M   'P 1'
#
loop_
_entity.id
_entity.type
_entity.pdbx_description
1 polymer ?
#
loop_
_entity_poly.entity_id
_entity_poly.type
_entity_poly.pdbx_seq_one_letter_code
_entity_poly.pdbx_strand_id
1 'polypeptide(L)'
;MLNLDAPFLFQFSDIVAGNGFFAHVEGGGRGLMRRLPDATRVWVVGVRPGLIGGRADQAAAFHAFRAYYQRTIFDIAAGAATFDTFKSRVDEFLQYIDDADTSRWGDALAQTLRTSVPPGLARVVDGTPPSIRTVTLIDKPEPRFNKLSEIAWATPVDLP
;
A
#
# COMPACT_ATOMS: atom_id res chain seq x y z
N MET A 1 -19.32 -3.50 -19.71
CA MET A 1 -18.01 -4.20 -19.66
C MET A 1 -17.76 -4.58 -18.21
N LEU A 2 -17.41 -5.84 -17.92
CA LEU A 2 -16.94 -6.21 -16.59
C LEU A 2 -15.62 -5.47 -16.33
N ASN A 3 -15.58 -4.66 -15.28
CA ASN A 3 -14.34 -4.04 -14.85
C ASN A 3 -13.46 -5.14 -14.26
N LEU A 4 -12.25 -5.30 -14.79
CA LEU A 4 -11.27 -6.31 -14.37
C LEU A 4 -10.36 -5.80 -13.24
N ASP A 5 -10.66 -4.62 -12.72
CA ASP A 5 -9.96 -3.98 -11.61
C ASP A 5 -10.50 -4.53 -10.27
N ALA A 6 -9.61 -4.98 -9.40
CA ALA A 6 -9.92 -5.49 -8.08
C ALA A 6 -9.27 -4.59 -7.00
N PRO A 7 -10.04 -4.00 -6.07
CA PRO A 7 -9.53 -3.04 -5.10
C PRO A 7 -9.00 -3.72 -3.83
N PHE A 8 -7.77 -3.44 -3.44
CA PHE A 8 -7.16 -3.96 -2.21
C PHE A 8 -6.70 -2.85 -1.28
N LEU A 9 -6.52 -3.23 -0.02
CA LEU A 9 -5.84 -2.50 1.03
C LEU A 9 -4.52 -3.19 1.33
N PHE A 10 -3.50 -2.42 1.67
CA PHE A 10 -2.21 -2.94 2.09
C PHE A 10 -1.70 -2.20 3.31
N GLN A 11 -0.89 -2.89 4.10
CA GLN A 11 -0.16 -2.32 5.23
C GLN A 11 1.24 -2.92 5.27
N PHE A 12 2.24 -2.03 5.17
CA PHE A 12 3.65 -2.37 5.14
C PHE A 12 4.34 -1.84 6.38
N SER A 13 5.32 -2.60 6.84
CA SER A 13 6.12 -2.32 8.02
C SER A 13 7.58 -2.54 7.66
N ASP A 14 8.41 -1.52 7.83
CA ASP A 14 9.83 -1.51 7.49
C ASP A 14 10.66 -0.84 8.58
N ILE A 15 11.88 -1.34 8.80
CA ILE A 15 12.91 -0.62 9.54
C ILE A 15 13.83 0.05 8.51
N VAL A 16 14.06 1.34 8.68
CA VAL A 16 14.79 2.19 7.75
C VAL A 16 15.98 2.81 8.48
N ALA A 17 17.17 2.64 7.91
CA ALA A 17 18.36 3.38 8.33
C ALA A 17 18.47 4.65 7.49
N GLY A 18 18.48 5.81 8.15
CA GLY A 18 18.76 7.10 7.53
C GLY A 18 20.07 7.69 8.02
N ASN A 19 20.33 8.96 7.67
CA ASN A 19 21.55 9.66 8.06
C ASN A 19 21.55 9.98 9.56
N GLY A 20 22.12 9.07 10.37
CA GLY A 20 22.22 9.24 11.82
C GLY A 20 20.95 8.90 12.61
N PHE A 21 19.99 8.21 11.99
CA PHE A 21 18.79 7.74 12.68
C PHE A 21 18.34 6.36 12.17
N PHE A 22 17.61 5.63 13.01
CA PHE A 22 16.83 4.47 12.62
C PHE A 22 15.35 4.78 12.83
N ALA A 23 14.52 4.44 11.85
CA ALA A 23 13.09 4.67 11.91
C ALA A 23 12.34 3.37 11.65
N HIS A 24 11.33 3.10 12.47
CA HIS A 24 10.27 2.16 12.10
C HIS A 24 9.25 2.93 11.27
N VAL A 25 8.93 2.45 10.07
CA VAL A 25 7.93 3.01 9.17
C VAL A 25 6.81 2.00 9.02
N GLU A 26 5.62 2.40 9.42
CA GLU A 26 4.39 1.68 9.13
C GLU A 26 3.48 2.57 8.30
N GLY A 27 3.17 2.08 7.09
CA GLY A 27 2.35 2.80 6.13
C GLY A 27 1.42 1.85 5.43
N GLY A 28 0.18 2.28 5.25
CA GLY A 28 -0.83 1.53 4.54
C GLY A 28 -1.52 2.38 3.50
N GLY A 29 -2.30 1.72 2.66
CA GLY A 29 -2.85 2.37 1.50
C GLY A 29 -3.93 1.61 0.78
N ARG A 30 -4.39 2.22 -0.30
CA ARG A 30 -5.33 1.66 -1.26
C ARG A 30 -4.58 1.32 -2.53
N GLY A 31 -4.92 0.19 -3.14
CA GLY A 31 -4.38 -0.19 -4.43
C GLY A 31 -5.43 -0.85 -5.33
N LEU A 32 -5.14 -0.87 -6.62
CA LEU A 32 -5.94 -1.53 -7.64
C LEU A 32 -5.11 -2.61 -8.31
N MET A 33 -5.70 -3.80 -8.43
CA MET A 33 -5.16 -4.87 -9.23
C MET A 33 -5.94 -4.96 -10.54
N ARG A 34 -5.30 -4.61 -11.65
CA ARG A 34 -5.89 -4.61 -12.98
C ARG A 34 -5.46 -5.85 -13.74
N ARG A 35 -6.41 -6.73 -14.07
CA ARG A 35 -6.16 -7.86 -14.97
C ARG A 35 -6.31 -7.40 -16.41
N LEU A 36 -5.30 -7.69 -17.25
CA LEU A 36 -5.42 -7.45 -18.68
C LEU A 36 -6.35 -8.49 -19.32
N PRO A 37 -6.96 -8.18 -20.48
CA PRO A 37 -7.86 -9.10 -21.19
C PRO A 37 -7.20 -10.44 -21.57
N ASP A 38 -5.88 -10.49 -21.66
CA ASP A 38 -5.10 -11.71 -21.93
C ASP A 38 -4.90 -12.61 -20.70
N ALA A 39 -5.45 -12.23 -19.53
CA ALA A 39 -5.47 -12.94 -18.24
C ALA A 39 -4.10 -13.41 -17.67
N THR A 40 -3.01 -13.20 -18.41
CA THR A 40 -1.65 -13.64 -18.05
C THR A 40 -0.86 -12.55 -17.35
N ARG A 41 -1.30 -11.29 -17.45
CA ARG A 41 -0.58 -10.13 -16.93
C ARG A 41 -1.49 -9.30 -16.04
N VAL A 42 -0.97 -9.01 -14.85
CA VAL A 42 -1.61 -8.23 -13.81
C VAL A 42 -0.80 -6.96 -13.59
N TRP A 43 -1.50 -5.85 -13.50
CA TRP A 43 -0.94 -4.59 -13.03
C TRP A 43 -1.40 -4.36 -11.60
N VAL A 44 -0.47 -4.03 -10.72
CA VAL A 44 -0.78 -3.57 -9.36
C VAL A 44 -0.41 -2.10 -9.29
N VAL A 45 -1.38 -1.23 -9.00
CA VAL A 45 -1.17 0.20 -8.87
C VAL A 45 -1.57 0.69 -7.49
N GLY A 46 -0.78 1.61 -6.93
CA GLY A 46 -1.10 2.33 -5.71
C GLY A 46 -2.06 3.46 -6.03
N VAL A 47 -3.15 3.56 -5.28
CA VAL A 47 -4.11 4.66 -5.33
C VAL A 47 -3.73 5.71 -4.30
N ARG A 48 -3.31 5.24 -3.13
CA ARG A 48 -2.74 6.05 -2.06
C ARG A 48 -1.78 5.19 -1.25
N PRO A 49 -0.47 5.50 -1.22
CA PRO A 49 0.24 6.42 -2.11
C PRO A 49 0.07 6.09 -3.61
N GLY A 50 -0.23 7.12 -4.41
CA GLY A 50 -0.50 7.06 -5.84
C GLY A 50 0.72 6.99 -6.78
N LEU A 51 1.76 6.18 -6.53
CA LEU A 51 3.01 6.22 -7.35
C LEU A 51 3.70 4.87 -7.55
N ILE A 52 2.99 3.78 -7.24
CA ILE A 52 3.62 2.46 -7.11
C ILE A 52 2.99 1.54 -8.14
N GLY A 53 3.78 0.94 -9.02
CA GLY A 53 3.30 0.14 -10.14
C GLY A 53 4.12 -1.13 -10.35
N GLY A 54 3.48 -2.28 -10.51
CA GLY A 54 4.14 -3.55 -10.86
C GLY A 54 3.40 -4.30 -11.96
N ARG A 55 4.13 -4.95 -12.87
CA ARG A 55 3.56 -5.77 -13.95
C ARG A 55 4.24 -7.13 -14.03
N ALA A 56 3.48 -8.20 -13.80
CA ALA A 56 3.88 -9.59 -14.02
C ALA A 56 2.65 -10.50 -13.87
N ASP A 57 2.82 -11.77 -13.49
CA ASP A 57 1.74 -12.52 -12.84
C ASP A 57 1.33 -11.84 -11.51
N GLN A 58 0.22 -12.29 -10.92
CA GLN A 58 -0.36 -11.66 -9.72
C GLN A 58 0.64 -11.54 -8.56
N ALA A 59 1.41 -12.59 -8.28
CA ALA A 59 2.35 -12.61 -7.15
C ALA A 59 3.56 -11.71 -7.44
N ALA A 60 4.15 -11.84 -8.63
CA ALA A 60 5.30 -11.05 -9.04
C ALA A 60 4.96 -9.55 -9.19
N ALA A 61 3.74 -9.21 -9.62
CA ALA A 61 3.29 -7.82 -9.71
C ALA A 61 3.18 -7.19 -8.32
N PHE A 62 2.70 -7.95 -7.32
CA PHE A 62 2.66 -7.51 -5.94
C PHE A 62 4.06 -7.36 -5.33
N HIS A 63 4.97 -8.31 -5.58
CA HIS A 63 6.35 -8.19 -5.13
C HIS A 63 7.03 -6.94 -5.70
N ALA A 64 6.81 -6.65 -6.98
CA ALA A 64 7.29 -5.42 -7.60
C ALA A 64 6.69 -4.19 -6.92
N PHE A 65 5.38 -4.16 -6.69
CA PHE A 65 4.70 -3.08 -5.96
C PHE A 65 5.32 -2.84 -4.57
N ARG A 66 5.51 -3.89 -3.77
CA ARG A 66 6.14 -3.81 -2.44
C ARG A 66 7.58 -3.30 -2.52
N ALA A 67 8.35 -3.76 -3.52
CA ALA A 67 9.72 -3.33 -3.73
C ALA A 67 9.81 -1.84 -4.11
N TYR A 68 8.91 -1.35 -4.96
CA TYR A 68 8.82 0.07 -5.28
C TYR A 68 8.45 0.92 -4.06
N TYR A 69 7.47 0.48 -3.26
CA TYR A 69 7.15 1.14 -1.98
C TYR A 69 8.41 1.27 -1.11
N GLN A 70 9.14 0.16 -0.91
CA GLN A 70 10.31 0.11 -0.05
C GLN A 70 11.42 1.04 -0.56
N ARG A 71 11.68 0.99 -1.87
CA ARG A 71 12.69 1.82 -2.52
C ARG A 71 12.38 3.29 -2.34
N THR A 72 11.13 3.72 -2.52
CA THR A 72 10.75 5.13 -2.32
C THR A 72 11.04 5.60 -0.89
N ILE A 73 10.71 4.79 0.13
CA ILE A 73 11.02 5.13 1.53
C ILE A 73 12.54 5.23 1.76
N PHE A 74 13.33 4.33 1.19
CA PHE A 74 14.79 4.37 1.29
C PHE A 74 15.40 5.57 0.56
N ASP A 75 14.87 5.94 -0.60
CA ASP A 75 15.30 7.14 -1.33
C ASP A 75 15.00 8.42 -0.52
N ILE A 76 13.85 8.48 0.16
CA ILE A 76 13.51 9.58 1.08
C ILE A 76 14.49 9.62 2.27
N ALA A 77 14.84 8.47 2.84
CA ALA A 77 15.79 8.37 3.96
C ALA A 77 17.19 8.83 3.56
N ALA A 78 17.67 8.41 2.38
CA ALA A 78 18.97 8.82 1.85
C ALA A 78 19.04 10.32 1.61
N GLY A 79 17.93 10.94 1.18
CA GLY A 79 17.81 12.37 0.93
C GLY A 79 17.47 13.24 2.15
N ALA A 80 17.28 12.66 3.33
CA ALA A 80 16.93 13.38 4.56
C ALA A 80 18.13 13.53 5.49
N ALA A 81 18.40 14.76 5.93
CA ALA A 81 19.50 15.04 6.87
C ALA A 81 19.15 14.73 8.33
N THR A 82 17.85 14.74 8.66
CA THR A 82 17.34 14.51 10.01
C THR A 82 16.10 13.61 9.97
N PHE A 83 15.82 12.97 11.11
CA PHE A 83 14.60 12.20 11.30
C PHE A 83 13.33 13.01 11.01
N ASP A 84 13.26 14.26 11.44
CA ASP A 84 12.07 15.11 11.21
C ASP A 84 11.84 15.39 9.72
N THR A 85 12.93 15.64 8.97
CA THR A 85 12.84 15.82 7.51
C THR A 85 12.37 14.54 6.84
N PHE A 86 12.90 13.40 7.27
CA PHE A 86 12.49 12.09 6.79
C PHE A 86 11.00 11.83 7.06
N LYS A 87 10.56 12.00 8.31
CA LYS A 87 9.18 11.82 8.72
C LYS A 87 8.23 12.68 7.89
N SER A 88 8.54 13.99 7.74
CA SER A 88 7.70 14.92 6.97
C SER A 88 7.52 14.47 5.52
N ARG A 89 8.58 14.00 4.87
CA ARG A 89 8.54 13.55 3.47
C ARG A 89 7.85 12.20 3.30
N VAL A 90 8.01 11.29 4.26
CA VAL A 90 7.26 10.03 4.28
C VAL A 90 5.77 10.31 4.47
N ASP A 91 5.40 11.23 5.38
CA ASP A 91 3.99 11.62 5.58
C ASP A 91 3.39 12.22 4.30
N GLU A 92 4.13 13.09 3.60
CA GLU A 92 3.73 13.63 2.30
C GLU A 92 3.53 12.53 1.25
N PHE A 93 4.50 11.63 1.12
CA PHE A 93 4.41 10.49 0.21
C PHE A 93 3.16 9.64 0.48
N LEU A 94 2.91 9.27 1.74
CA LEU A 94 1.76 8.43 2.11
C LEU A 94 0.41 9.15 1.94
N GLN A 95 0.41 10.47 1.88
CA GLN A 95 -0.76 11.29 1.58
C GLN A 95 -0.95 11.57 0.08
N TYR A 96 0.03 11.24 -0.76
CA TYR A 96 -0.09 11.44 -2.20
C TYR A 96 -1.20 10.55 -2.78
N ILE A 97 -2.15 11.18 -3.49
CA ILE A 97 -3.31 10.53 -4.10
C ILE A 97 -3.25 10.75 -5.61
N ASP A 98 -3.52 9.71 -6.38
CA ASP A 98 -3.84 9.82 -7.80
C ASP A 98 -5.37 9.89 -7.95
N ASP A 99 -5.89 11.04 -8.41
CA ASP A 99 -7.33 11.28 -8.55
C ASP A 99 -7.99 10.34 -9.57
N ALA A 100 -7.28 9.98 -10.65
CA ALA A 100 -7.80 9.11 -11.68
C ALA A 100 -7.95 7.67 -11.17
N ASP A 101 -6.94 7.18 -10.43
CA ASP A 101 -6.99 5.84 -9.82
C ASP A 101 -7.90 5.80 -8.58
N THR A 102 -8.14 6.93 -7.90
CA THR A 102 -9.11 7.02 -6.80
C THR A 102 -10.53 6.76 -7.27
N SER A 103 -10.95 7.39 -8.37
CA SER A 103 -12.28 7.16 -8.96
C SER A 103 -12.45 5.70 -9.38
N ARG A 104 -11.44 5.14 -10.05
CA ARG A 104 -11.43 3.72 -10.46
C ARG A 104 -11.49 2.76 -9.28
N TRP A 105 -10.82 3.09 -8.17
CA TRP A 105 -10.85 2.27 -6.96
C TRP A 105 -12.25 2.26 -6.34
N GLY A 106 -12.92 3.41 -6.30
CA GLY A 106 -14.32 3.51 -5.88
C GLY A 106 -15.25 2.67 -6.75
N ASP A 107 -15.10 2.74 -8.08
CA ASP A 107 -15.90 1.96 -9.04
C ASP A 107 -15.66 0.44 -8.89
N ALA A 108 -14.40 0.04 -8.72
CA ALA A 108 -14.01 -1.35 -8.51
C ALA A 108 -14.55 -1.90 -7.18
N LEU A 109 -14.56 -1.07 -6.12
CA LEU A 109 -15.15 -1.41 -4.83
C LEU A 109 -16.66 -1.61 -4.95
N ALA A 110 -17.34 -0.67 -5.63
CA ALA A 110 -18.77 -0.75 -5.90
C ALA A 110 -19.17 -1.98 -6.74
N GLN A 111 -18.29 -2.47 -7.61
CA GLN A 111 -18.51 -3.70 -8.39
C GLN A 111 -18.16 -4.98 -7.64
N THR A 112 -17.08 -4.98 -6.86
CA THR A 112 -16.72 -6.11 -5.98
C THR A 112 -17.83 -6.36 -4.97
N LEU A 113 -18.52 -5.31 -4.54
CA LEU A 113 -19.74 -5.39 -3.74
C LEU A 113 -20.89 -6.21 -4.34
N ARG A 114 -20.93 -6.33 -5.66
CA ARG A 114 -22.01 -7.01 -6.40
C ARG A 114 -21.65 -8.44 -6.79
N THR A 115 -20.42 -8.89 -6.51
CA THR A 115 -19.90 -10.19 -6.96
C THR A 115 -19.09 -10.89 -5.85
N SER A 116 -19.14 -12.22 -5.78
CA SER A 116 -18.52 -12.99 -4.70
C SER A 116 -16.98 -12.85 -4.67
N VAL A 117 -16.40 -12.57 -3.50
CA VAL A 117 -14.95 -12.42 -3.29
C VAL A 117 -14.20 -13.74 -3.57
N PRO A 118 -13.03 -13.74 -4.26
CA PRO A 118 -12.22 -14.94 -4.48
C PRO A 118 -11.70 -15.57 -3.18
N PRO A 119 -11.60 -16.91 -3.08
CA PRO A 119 -11.13 -17.61 -1.88
C PRO A 119 -9.62 -17.40 -1.61
N GLY A 120 -9.24 -17.35 -0.33
CA GLY A 120 -7.84 -17.37 0.14
C GLY A 120 -7.28 -16.05 0.70
N LEU A 121 -8.09 -14.99 0.81
CA LEU A 121 -7.63 -13.66 1.25
C LEU A 121 -8.59 -13.05 2.30
N ALA A 122 -8.04 -12.33 3.26
CA ALA A 122 -8.79 -11.74 4.37
C ALA A 122 -9.69 -10.58 3.88
N ARG A 123 -10.89 -10.49 4.45
CA ARG A 123 -11.86 -9.40 4.23
C ARG A 123 -11.54 -8.28 5.21
N VAL A 124 -11.39 -7.04 4.74
CA VAL A 124 -11.24 -5.87 5.62
C VAL A 124 -12.27 -4.80 5.25
N VAL A 125 -12.96 -4.31 6.27
CA VAL A 125 -13.99 -3.27 6.19
C VAL A 125 -13.30 -1.90 6.12
N ASP A 126 -13.59 -1.09 5.09
CA ASP A 126 -13.04 0.26 4.87
C ASP A 126 -13.64 1.29 5.86
N GLY A 127 -13.44 1.07 7.17
CA GLY A 127 -13.87 1.97 8.24
C GLY A 127 -12.72 2.64 8.98
N THR A 128 -11.48 2.24 8.70
CA THR A 128 -10.28 2.89 9.22
C THR A 128 -9.46 3.32 8.01
N PRO A 129 -9.29 4.63 7.73
CA PRO A 129 -8.33 5.06 6.71
C PRO A 129 -7.02 4.36 7.06
N PRO A 130 -6.35 3.68 6.11
CA PRO A 130 -5.15 2.90 6.42
C PRO A 130 -4.25 3.78 7.28
N SER A 131 -4.09 3.38 8.53
CA SER A 131 -3.53 4.26 9.53
C SER A 131 -2.07 4.43 9.17
N ILE A 132 -1.75 5.58 8.58
CA ILE A 132 -0.38 6.08 8.48
C ILE A 132 0.03 6.38 9.92
N ARG A 133 0.50 5.35 10.60
CA ARG A 133 0.94 5.34 11.99
C ARG A 133 2.00 4.26 11.97
N THR A 134 3.28 4.54 11.99
CA THR A 134 4.01 5.49 12.81
C THR A 134 5.38 5.60 12.16
N VAL A 135 5.97 6.80 12.08
CA VAL A 135 7.43 6.91 11.91
C VAL A 135 7.98 7.11 13.31
N THR A 136 8.62 6.08 13.86
CA THR A 136 9.15 6.10 15.22
C THR A 136 10.65 6.02 15.18
N LEU A 137 11.34 6.98 15.83
CA LEU A 137 12.77 6.90 16.05
C LEU A 137 13.08 5.69 16.94
N ILE A 138 14.04 4.87 16.52
CA ILE A 138 14.49 3.71 17.26
C ILE A 138 15.74 4.10 18.06
N ASP A 139 15.55 4.46 19.33
CA ASP A 139 16.66 4.82 20.23
C ASP A 139 17.53 3.63 20.63
N LYS A 140 16.96 2.41 20.61
CA LYS A 140 17.66 1.13 20.84
C LYS A 140 17.07 0.07 19.90
N PRO A 141 17.81 -0.42 18.90
CA PRO A 141 17.32 -1.49 18.03
C PRO A 141 17.28 -2.80 18.80
N GLU A 142 16.11 -3.15 19.32
CA GLU A 142 15.82 -4.50 19.77
C GLU A 142 15.42 -5.35 18.54
N PRO A 143 15.82 -6.62 18.45
CA PRO A 143 15.29 -7.54 17.45
C PRO A 143 13.82 -7.82 17.77
N ARG A 144 12.94 -6.90 17.38
CA ARG A 144 11.50 -7.11 17.37
C ARG A 144 11.15 -7.81 16.07
N PHE A 145 10.35 -8.86 16.18
CA PHE A 145 9.74 -9.51 15.03
C PHE A 145 9.09 -8.45 14.14
N ASN A 146 9.57 -8.31 12.90
CA ASN A 146 8.83 -7.60 11.85
C ASN A 146 7.48 -8.33 11.73
N LYS A 147 6.39 -7.72 12.21
CA LYS A 147 5.06 -8.21 11.82
C LYS A 147 5.03 -8.20 10.29
N LEU A 148 4.63 -9.34 9.73
CA LEU A 148 4.56 -9.53 8.28
C LEU A 148 3.68 -8.44 7.67
N SER A 149 4.11 -7.92 6.52
CA SER A 149 3.28 -7.05 5.69
C SER A 149 1.93 -7.73 5.42
N GLU A 150 0.83 -7.01 5.61
CA GLU A 150 -0.53 -7.53 5.44
C GLU A 150 -1.18 -6.95 4.18
N ILE A 151 -1.98 -7.79 3.51
CA ILE A 151 -2.79 -7.40 2.36
C ILE A 151 -4.19 -7.94 2.61
N ALA A 152 -5.19 -7.11 2.34
CA ALA A 152 -6.58 -7.49 2.42
C ALA A 152 -7.36 -6.91 1.23
N TRP A 153 -8.41 -7.60 0.78
CA TRP A 153 -9.33 -6.98 -0.18
C TRP A 153 -10.21 -5.98 0.54
N ALA A 154 -10.46 -4.85 -0.12
CA ALA A 154 -11.37 -3.85 0.40
C ALA A 154 -12.81 -4.37 0.31
N THR A 155 -13.56 -4.23 1.40
CA THR A 155 -15.01 -4.44 1.47
C THR A 155 -15.63 -3.22 2.16
N PRO A 156 -16.87 -2.82 1.84
CA PRO A 156 -17.45 -1.64 2.45
C PRO A 156 -17.83 -1.87 3.91
N VAL A 157 -18.10 -0.74 4.58
CA VAL A 157 -18.71 -0.67 5.90
C VAL A 157 -20.22 -0.87 5.76
N ASP A 158 -20.78 -1.81 6.52
CA ASP A 158 -22.21 -1.78 6.83
C ASP A 158 -22.46 -0.50 7.64
N LEU A 159 -22.94 0.55 6.98
CA LEU A 159 -23.50 1.70 7.69
C LEU A 159 -24.89 1.29 8.21
N PRO A 160 -25.21 1.58 9.49
CA PRO A 160 -26.53 1.31 10.05
C PRO A 160 -27.65 2.08 9.34
#